data_AF-A0A432S303-F1
#
_entry.id   AF-A0A432S303-F1
#
_cell.length_a   1.000
_cell.length_b   1.000
_cell.length_c   1.000
_cell.angle_alpha   90.00
_cell.angle_beta   90.00
_cell.angle_gamma   90.00
#
_symmetry.space_group_name_H-M   'P 1'
#
loop_
_entity.id
_entity.type
_entity.pdbx_description
1 polymer ?
#
loop_
_entity_poly.entity_id
_entity_poly.type
_entity_poly.pdbx_seq_one_letter_code
_entity_poly.pdbx_strand_id
1 'polypeptide(L)'
;MEKKNSISNKIFFITLVGSFVGSVMVGVWIYILLTNFYDASDAFEKAVISIIVLQILFLIPVYLIKLMIDKLIINRIKKLTELVNEISIGNNLDKAIIAEGDDELAELTEAFERMRISMKTALEQLELEEE
;
A
#
# COMPACT_ATOMS: atom_id res chain seq x y z
N MET A 1 12.32 7.74 16.61
CA MET A 1 11.27 7.75 15.55
C MET A 1 10.39 6.54 15.76
N GLU A 2 9.14 6.73 16.19
CA GLU A 2 8.15 5.65 16.28
C GLU A 2 8.03 4.95 14.93
N LYS A 3 8.12 3.62 14.95
CA LYS A 3 7.90 2.76 13.77
C LYS A 3 6.41 2.83 13.42
N LYS A 4 5.99 3.91 12.76
CA LYS A 4 4.60 4.12 12.33
C LYS A 4 4.25 2.97 11.41
N ASN A 5 3.34 2.09 11.87
CA ASN A 5 2.92 0.93 11.10
C ASN A 5 2.35 1.40 9.74
N SER A 6 3.08 1.11 8.66
CA SER A 6 2.68 1.47 7.29
C SER A 6 1.27 0.94 7.02
N ILE A 7 0.42 1.77 6.41
CA ILE A 7 -0.95 1.38 6.02
C ILE A 7 -0.91 0.16 5.10
N SER A 8 0.11 0.06 4.24
CA SER A 8 0.37 -1.11 3.39
C SER A 8 0.50 -2.41 4.21
N ASN A 9 1.19 -2.39 5.36
CA ASN A 9 1.30 -3.58 6.22
C ASN A 9 -0.05 -3.97 6.84
N LYS A 10 -0.92 -3.01 7.15
CA LYS A 10 -2.28 -3.29 7.66
C LYS A 10 -3.14 -3.95 6.57
N ILE A 11 -3.11 -3.41 5.35
CA ILE A 11 -3.84 -3.98 4.20
C ILE A 11 -3.33 -5.38 3.87
N PHE A 12 -2.00 -5.57 3.87
CA PHE A 12 -1.40 -6.89 3.68
C PHE A 12 -1.88 -7.90 4.72
N PHE A 13 -1.93 -7.50 6.00
CA PHE A 13 -2.40 -8.38 7.06
C PHE A 13 -3.87 -8.77 6.89
N ILE A 14 -4.75 -7.80 6.56
CA ILE A 14 -6.17 -8.07 6.28
C ILE A 14 -6.32 -9.05 5.10
N THR A 15 -5.54 -8.84 4.03
CA THR A 15 -5.57 -9.70 2.85
C THR A 15 -5.08 -11.11 3.17
N LEU A 16 -4.02 -11.24 3.97
CA LEU A 16 -3.47 -12.53 4.39
C LEU A 16 -4.48 -13.32 5.22
N VAL A 17 -5.11 -12.67 6.22
CA VAL A 17 -6.18 -13.29 7.02
C VAL A 17 -7.36 -13.70 6.13
N GLY A 18 -7.77 -12.84 5.20
CA GLY A 18 -8.84 -13.16 4.24
C GLY A 18 -8.53 -14.39 3.39
N SER A 19 -7.30 -14.49 2.87
CA SER A 19 -6.86 -15.66 2.09
C SER A 19 -6.89 -16.95 2.90
N PHE A 20 -6.53 -16.88 4.19
CA PHE A 20 -6.56 -18.01 5.10
C PHE A 20 -7.99 -18.46 5.42
N VAL A 21 -8.88 -17.52 5.72
CA VAL A 21 -10.31 -17.84 5.94
C VAL A 21 -10.92 -18.47 4.67
N GLY A 22 -10.60 -17.92 3.50
CA GLY A 22 -11.05 -18.45 2.22
C GLY A 22 -10.54 -19.87 1.94
N SER A 23 -9.25 -20.14 2.17
CA SER A 23 -8.67 -21.48 1.95
C SER A 23 -9.29 -22.52 2.89
N VAL A 24 -9.48 -22.19 4.17
CA VAL A 24 -10.19 -23.05 5.14
C VAL A 24 -11.63 -23.32 4.69
N MET A 25 -12.36 -22.29 4.26
CA MET A 25 -13.73 -22.45 3.76
C MET A 25 -13.76 -23.44 2.58
N VAL A 26 -12.87 -23.28 1.59
CA VAL A 26 -12.78 -24.21 0.45
C VAL A 26 -12.42 -25.63 0.90
N GLY A 27 -11.51 -25.78 1.87
CA GLY A 27 -11.18 -27.08 2.44
C GLY A 27 -12.38 -27.78 3.09
N VAL A 28 -13.21 -27.03 3.83
CA VAL A 28 -14.47 -27.56 4.41
C VAL A 28 -15.44 -27.99 3.31
N TRP A 29 -15.59 -27.19 2.24
CA TRP A 29 -16.42 -27.57 1.10
C TRP A 29 -15.92 -28.84 0.41
N ILE A 30 -14.61 -28.96 0.21
CA ILE A 30 -13.98 -30.15 -0.38
C ILE A 30 -14.20 -31.37 0.51
N TYR A 31 -14.06 -31.23 1.84
CA TYR A 31 -14.34 -32.30 2.78
C TYR A 31 -15.79 -32.80 2.64
N ILE A 32 -16.78 -31.89 2.73
CA ILE A 32 -18.20 -32.23 2.61
C ILE A 32 -18.51 -32.89 1.26
N LEU A 33 -17.90 -32.43 0.17
CA LEU A 33 -18.10 -33.02 -1.15
C LEU A 33 -17.52 -34.43 -1.24
N LEU A 34 -16.28 -34.62 -0.77
CA LEU A 34 -15.56 -35.89 -0.90
C LEU A 34 -16.10 -36.99 0.03
N THR A 35 -16.68 -36.66 1.18
CA THR A 35 -17.31 -37.65 2.06
C THR A 35 -18.53 -38.34 1.43
N ASN A 36 -19.06 -37.84 0.31
CA ASN A 36 -20.11 -38.54 -0.45
C ASN A 36 -19.57 -39.66 -1.36
N PHE A 37 -18.26 -39.67 -1.62
CA PHE A 37 -17.63 -40.58 -2.60
C PHE A 37 -16.49 -41.41 -2.02
N TYR A 38 -15.85 -40.95 -0.94
CA TYR A 38 -14.68 -41.54 -0.29
C TYR A 38 -14.92 -41.70 1.22
N ASP A 39 -14.12 -42.54 1.87
CA ASP A 39 -14.10 -42.65 3.32
C ASP A 39 -13.68 -41.33 4.00
N ALA A 40 -14.13 -41.13 5.23
CA ALA A 40 -13.92 -39.89 5.98
C ALA A 40 -12.44 -39.54 6.18
N SER A 41 -11.56 -40.55 6.29
CA SER A 41 -10.11 -40.36 6.40
C SER A 41 -9.52 -39.74 5.13
N ASP A 42 -9.87 -40.29 3.97
CA ASP A 42 -9.32 -39.90 2.68
C ASP A 42 -9.84 -38.52 2.25
N ALA A 43 -11.11 -38.25 2.54
CA ALA A 43 -11.72 -36.94 2.33
C ALA A 43 -11.03 -35.85 3.17
N PHE A 44 -10.69 -36.16 4.42
CA PHE A 44 -9.99 -35.22 5.31
C PHE A 44 -8.56 -34.93 4.81
N GLU A 45 -7.80 -35.95 4.43
CA GLU A 45 -6.44 -35.78 3.90
C GLU A 45 -6.44 -34.86 2.67
N LYS A 46 -7.33 -35.13 1.71
CA LYS A 46 -7.47 -34.31 0.49
C LYS A 46 -7.91 -32.88 0.81
N ALA A 47 -8.81 -32.68 1.77
CA ALA A 47 -9.23 -31.35 2.21
C ALA A 47 -8.05 -30.56 2.80
N VAL A 48 -7.24 -31.17 3.69
CA VAL A 48 -6.06 -30.51 4.27
C VAL A 48 -5.03 -30.18 3.21
N ILE A 49 -4.73 -31.10 2.30
CA ILE A 49 -3.81 -30.86 1.17
C ILE A 49 -4.31 -29.68 0.33
N SER A 50 -5.61 -29.61 0.04
CA SER A 50 -6.19 -28.51 -0.75
C SER A 50 -6.02 -27.15 -0.09
N ILE A 51 -6.19 -27.05 1.24
CA ILE A 51 -5.98 -25.81 2.01
C ILE A 51 -4.53 -25.35 1.86
N ILE A 52 -3.56 -26.27 2.05
CA ILE A 52 -2.12 -25.96 1.96
C ILE A 52 -1.76 -25.48 0.55
N VAL A 53 -2.21 -26.21 -0.48
CA VAL A 53 -1.94 -25.87 -1.88
C VAL A 53 -2.53 -24.50 -2.23
N LEU A 54 -3.79 -24.24 -1.86
CA LEU A 54 -4.43 -22.95 -2.09
C LEU A 54 -3.71 -21.83 -1.33
N GLN A 55 -3.33 -22.07 -0.07
CA GLN A 55 -2.65 -21.07 0.73
C GLN A 55 -1.31 -20.67 0.09
N ILE A 56 -0.51 -21.64 -0.36
CA ILE A 56 0.76 -21.37 -1.05
C ILE A 56 0.51 -20.60 -2.35
N LEU A 57 -0.51 -21.00 -3.12
CA LEU A 57 -0.87 -20.34 -4.37
C LEU A 57 -1.26 -18.86 -4.16
N PHE A 58 -1.97 -18.54 -3.06
CA PHE A 58 -2.36 -17.16 -2.73
C PHE A 58 -1.21 -16.31 -2.18
N LEU A 59 -0.22 -16.91 -1.51
CA LEU A 59 0.90 -16.14 -0.92
C LEU A 59 1.74 -15.41 -1.98
N ILE A 60 1.95 -16.03 -3.14
CA ILE A 60 2.78 -15.47 -4.23
C ILE A 60 2.21 -14.12 -4.74
N PRO A 61 0.97 -14.05 -5.27
CA PRO A 61 0.43 -12.79 -5.77
C PRO A 61 0.24 -11.76 -4.65
N VAL A 62 -0.18 -12.17 -3.44
CA VAL A 62 -0.36 -11.25 -2.31
C VAL A 62 0.95 -10.57 -1.92
N TYR A 63 2.04 -11.34 -1.88
CA TYR A 63 3.36 -10.79 -1.60
C TYR A 63 3.86 -9.89 -2.73
N LEU A 64 3.65 -10.28 -4.00
CA LEU A 64 4.06 -9.48 -5.15
C LEU A 64 3.33 -8.12 -5.18
N ILE A 65 2.02 -8.12 -4.97
CA ILE A 65 1.21 -6.90 -4.91
C ILE A 65 1.70 -5.99 -3.77
N LYS A 66 2.02 -6.54 -2.60
CA LYS A 66 2.59 -5.77 -1.49
C LYS A 66 3.87 -5.05 -1.93
N LEU A 67 4.80 -5.76 -2.56
CA LEU A 67 6.05 -5.17 -3.03
C LEU A 67 5.81 -4.06 -4.07
N MET A 68 4.85 -4.26 -4.97
CA MET A 68 4.47 -3.24 -5.95
C MET A 68 3.89 -2.00 -5.28
N ILE A 69 2.95 -2.14 -4.35
CA ILE A 69 2.36 -1.01 -3.60
C ILE A 69 3.44 -0.25 -2.83
N ASP A 70 4.30 -0.97 -2.10
CA ASP A 70 5.36 -0.34 -1.31
C ASP A 70 6.33 0.46 -2.20
N LYS A 71 6.70 -0.09 -3.36
CA LYS A 71 7.66 0.53 -4.27
C LYS A 71 7.05 1.67 -5.09
N LEU A 72 5.88 1.44 -5.68
CA LEU A 72 5.27 2.36 -6.65
C LEU A 72 4.49 3.49 -5.97
N ILE A 73 3.85 3.21 -4.83
CA ILE A 73 2.96 4.16 -4.17
C ILE A 73 3.58 4.69 -2.87
N ILE A 74 3.84 3.81 -1.90
CA ILE A 74 4.24 4.25 -0.54
C ILE A 74 5.55 5.03 -0.55
N ASN A 75 6.56 4.56 -1.30
CA ASN A 75 7.83 5.26 -1.37
C ASN A 75 7.73 6.65 -2.03
N ARG A 76 6.90 6.80 -3.09
CA ARG A 76 6.66 8.10 -3.72
C ARG A 76 5.96 9.06 -2.75
N ILE A 77 4.92 8.58 -2.04
CA ILE A 77 4.21 9.36 -1.04
C ILE A 77 5.14 9.81 0.09
N LYS A 78 6.01 8.94 0.59
CA LYS A 78 6.97 9.31 1.65
C LYS A 78 7.91 10.42 1.21
N LYS A 79 8.50 10.29 0.02
CA LYS A 79 9.39 11.33 -0.54
C LYS A 79 8.66 12.66 -0.69
N LEU A 80 7.44 12.65 -1.23
CA LEU A 80 6.63 13.86 -1.36
C LEU A 80 6.30 14.47 0.01
N THR A 81 5.96 13.63 0.99
CA THR A 81 5.66 14.07 2.37
C THR A 81 6.87 14.75 3.00
N GLU A 82 8.07 14.21 2.81
CA GLU A 82 9.31 14.81 3.30
C GLU A 82 9.55 16.19 2.67
N LEU A 83 9.42 16.31 1.35
CA LEU A 83 9.57 17.57 0.62
C LEU A 83 8.55 18.63 1.07
N VAL A 84 7.27 18.24 1.17
CA VAL A 84 6.20 19.15 1.60
C VAL A 84 6.39 19.58 3.06
N ASN A 85 6.91 18.69 3.92
CA ASN A 85 7.20 19.04 5.31
C ASN A 85 8.32 20.08 5.42
N GLU A 86 9.38 19.97 4.60
CA GLU A 86 10.44 21.00 4.52
C GLU A 86 9.88 22.34 4.06
N ILE A 87 9.05 22.33 3.01
CA ILE A 87 8.39 23.54 2.49
C ILE A 87 7.49 24.17 3.56
N SER A 88 6.73 23.36 4.31
CA SER A 88 5.78 23.86 5.32
C SER A 88 6.44 24.62 6.48
N ILE A 89 7.73 24.40 6.73
CA ILE A 89 8.49 25.12 7.76
C ILE A 89 9.33 26.27 7.20
N GLY A 90 9.10 26.66 5.93
CA GLY A 90 9.80 27.75 5.25
C GLY A 90 11.18 27.37 4.70
N ASN A 91 11.59 26.11 4.78
CA ASN A 91 12.87 25.65 4.25
C ASN A 91 12.74 25.19 2.79
N ASN A 92 13.82 25.34 2.01
CA ASN A 92 13.92 24.84 0.64
C ASN A 92 12.81 25.35 -0.31
N LEU A 93 12.34 26.58 -0.10
CA LEU A 93 11.34 27.21 -0.96
C LEU A 93 11.83 27.43 -2.38
N ASP A 94 13.13 27.39 -2.66
CA ASP A 94 13.68 27.51 -4.01
C ASP A 94 13.69 26.20 -4.80
N LYS A 95 13.39 25.08 -4.14
CA LYS A 95 13.47 23.76 -4.75
C LYS A 95 12.10 23.34 -5.29
N ALA A 96 12.00 23.21 -6.61
CA ALA A 96 10.80 22.71 -7.28
C ALA A 96 10.52 21.25 -6.88
N ILE A 97 9.25 20.94 -6.63
CA ILE A 97 8.76 19.57 -6.48
C ILE A 97 8.49 19.02 -7.89
N ILE A 98 9.31 18.08 -8.32
CA ILE A 98 9.21 17.51 -9.68
C ILE A 98 8.21 16.33 -9.65
N ALA A 99 7.16 16.42 -10.46
CA ALA A 99 6.25 15.31 -10.70
C ALA A 99 6.89 14.26 -11.61
N GLU A 100 6.84 12.99 -11.21
CA GLU A 100 7.31 11.86 -12.00
C GLU A 100 6.11 10.97 -12.40
N GLY A 101 5.85 10.86 -13.70
CA GLY A 101 4.78 10.01 -14.24
C GLY A 101 3.58 10.82 -14.75
N ASP A 102 2.48 10.11 -14.98
CA ASP A 102 1.22 10.63 -15.52
C ASP A 102 0.03 9.95 -14.79
N ASP A 103 0.19 9.80 -13.48
CA ASP A 103 -0.77 9.15 -12.58
C ASP A 103 -1.28 10.15 -11.52
N GLU A 104 -2.20 9.72 -10.66
CA GLU A 104 -2.79 10.59 -9.63
C GLU A 104 -1.74 11.11 -8.63
N LEU A 105 -0.60 10.43 -8.47
CA LEU A 105 0.49 10.94 -7.63
C LEU A 105 1.26 12.06 -8.34
N ALA A 106 1.39 12.01 -9.67
CA ALA A 106 1.96 13.12 -10.45
C ALA A 106 1.07 14.36 -10.34
N GLU A 107 -0.24 14.23 -10.52
CA GLU A 107 -1.20 15.33 -10.36
C GLU A 107 -1.16 15.91 -8.94
N LEU A 108 -1.10 15.05 -7.92
CA LEU A 108 -0.94 15.48 -6.53
C LEU A 108 0.38 16.25 -6.32
N THR A 109 1.46 15.79 -6.94
CA THR A 109 2.77 16.46 -6.85
C THR A 109 2.72 17.85 -7.46
N GLU A 110 2.08 18.01 -8.62
CA GLU A 110 1.89 19.31 -9.26
C GLU A 110 1.03 20.26 -8.42
N ALA A 111 -0.01 19.75 -7.77
CA ALA A 111 -0.83 20.56 -6.86
C ALA A 111 0.00 21.10 -5.68
N PHE A 112 0.88 20.29 -5.11
CA PHE A 112 1.81 20.72 -4.06
C PHE A 112 2.86 21.71 -4.57
N GLU A 113 3.34 21.56 -5.81
CA GLU A 113 4.28 22.52 -6.39
C GLU A 113 3.62 23.91 -6.56
N ARG A 114 2.37 23.96 -7.03
CA ARG A 114 1.61 25.22 -7.07
C ARG A 114 1.45 25.85 -5.69
N MET A 115 1.23 25.03 -4.66
CA MET A 115 1.17 25.50 -3.26
C MET A 115 2.51 26.08 -2.79
N ARG A 116 3.64 25.42 -3.09
CA ARG A 116 4.99 25.92 -2.78
C ARG A 116 5.23 27.29 -3.41
N ILE A 117 4.92 27.44 -4.71
CA ILE A 117 5.08 28.70 -5.45
C ILE A 117 4.24 29.80 -4.80
N SER A 118 2.96 29.54 -4.53
CA SER A 118 2.07 30.52 -3.90
C SER A 118 2.61 30.96 -2.54
N MET A 119 3.15 30.04 -1.74
CA MET A 119 3.70 30.37 -0.43
C MET A 119 4.98 31.19 -0.53
N LYS A 120 5.86 30.84 -1.49
CA LYS A 120 7.08 31.61 -1.77
C LYS A 120 6.74 33.06 -2.16
N THR A 121 5.83 33.25 -3.10
CA THR A 121 5.41 34.60 -3.54
C THR A 121 4.78 35.40 -2.41
N ALA A 122 3.98 34.76 -1.54
CA ALA A 122 3.40 35.45 -0.39
C ALA A 122 4.47 35.92 0.61
N LEU A 123 5.51 35.10 0.87
CA LEU A 123 6.62 35.49 1.74
C LEU A 123 7.46 36.62 1.13
N GLU A 124 7.78 36.55 -0.16
CA GLU A 124 8.51 37.62 -0.87
C GLU A 124 7.74 38.96 -0.84
N GLN A 125 6.41 38.94 -0.95
CA GLN A 125 5.60 40.16 -0.86
C GLN A 125 5.63 40.77 0.54
N LEU A 126 5.61 39.95 1.59
CA LEU A 126 5.70 40.42 2.97
C LEU A 126 7.07 41.06 3.26
N GLU A 127 8.15 40.45 2.78
CA GLU A 127 9.50 41.00 2.93
C GLU A 127 9.65 42.37 2.25
N LEU A 128 9.01 42.57 1.09
CA LEU A 128 9.01 43.84 0.36
C LEU A 128 8.15 44.93 1.01
N GLU A 129 7.15 44.57 1.82
CA GLU A 129 6.32 45.53 2.57
C GLU A 129 6.96 45.99 3.88
N GLU A 130 7.95 45.24 4.41
CA GLU A 130 8.69 45.58 5.63
C GLU A 130 9.93 46.47 5.38
N GLU A 131 10.35 46.67 4.13
CA GLU A 131 11.42 47.61 3.69
C GLU A 131 10.91 49.02 3.35
#